data_AF-A0A2A2UF54-F1
#
_entry.id   AF-A0A2A2UF54-F1
#
_cell.length_a   1.000
_cell.length_b   1.000
_cell.length_c   1.000
_cell.angle_alpha   90.00
_cell.angle_beta   90.00
_cell.angle_gamma   90.00
#
_symmetry.space_group_name_H-M   'P 1'
#
loop_
_entity.id
_entity.type
_entity.pdbx_description
1 polymer ?
#
loop_
_entity_poly.entity_id
_entity_poly.type
_entity_poly.pdbx_seq_one_letter_code
_entity_poly.pdbx_strand_id
1 'polypeptide(L)'
;MRTEDTAFVGGPLDGRVLPVVTGLTGQVPARYEVPVPEGGTLVYLREPAARGRRTGIVRGWLYVYAPDTPPGGRRVRWPWSRREPRD
;
A
#
# COMPACT_ATOMS: atom_id res chain seq x y z
N MET A 1 4.97 -17.93 -1.73
CA MET A 1 4.68 -16.48 -1.98
C MET A 1 5.53 -16.03 -3.15
N ARG A 2 5.02 -15.09 -3.96
CA ARG A 2 5.73 -14.49 -5.10
C ARG A 2 6.05 -13.04 -4.75
N THR A 3 6.96 -12.44 -5.49
CA THR A 3 7.28 -11.01 -5.42
C THR A 3 7.02 -10.37 -6.77
N GLU A 4 6.59 -9.12 -6.76
CA GLU A 4 6.45 -8.27 -7.95
C GLU A 4 7.32 -7.02 -7.76
N ASP A 5 8.16 -6.72 -8.76
CA ASP A 5 8.92 -5.48 -8.82
C ASP A 5 7.96 -4.30 -9.02
N THR A 6 7.76 -3.51 -7.96
CA THR A 6 6.73 -2.48 -7.87
C THR A 6 7.37 -1.11 -7.77
N ALA A 7 6.96 -0.19 -8.65
CA ALA A 7 7.45 1.19 -8.64
C ALA A 7 6.80 2.02 -7.52
N PHE A 8 7.57 2.91 -6.92
CA PHE A 8 7.12 3.89 -5.94
C PHE A 8 7.16 5.29 -6.58
N VAL A 9 6.07 6.03 -6.44
CA VAL A 9 5.89 7.36 -7.05
C VAL A 9 5.30 8.34 -6.04
N GLY A 10 5.78 9.57 -6.13
CA GLY A 10 5.55 10.60 -5.12
C GLY A 10 6.32 10.32 -3.83
N GLY A 11 6.75 11.38 -3.16
CA GLY A 11 7.38 11.27 -1.84
C GLY A 11 8.82 10.72 -1.83
N PRO A 12 9.33 10.32 -0.65
CA PRO A 12 10.75 10.01 -0.46
C PRO A 12 11.29 8.78 -1.21
N LEU A 13 10.43 7.88 -1.69
CA LEU A 13 10.83 6.70 -2.48
C LEU A 13 10.58 6.86 -3.98
N ASP A 14 10.28 8.07 -4.45
CA ASP A 14 10.02 8.34 -5.87
C ASP A 14 11.14 7.79 -6.78
N GLY A 15 10.74 7.09 -7.85
CA GLY A 15 11.65 6.50 -8.83
C GLY A 15 12.28 5.17 -8.39
N ARG A 16 12.04 4.70 -7.16
CA ARG A 16 12.50 3.37 -6.72
C ARG A 16 11.56 2.27 -7.18
N VAL A 17 12.15 1.11 -7.45
CA VAL A 17 11.42 -0.13 -7.70
C VAL A 17 11.87 -1.14 -6.66
N LEU A 18 10.92 -1.72 -5.92
CA LEU A 18 11.21 -2.68 -4.86
C LEU A 18 10.45 -3.99 -5.12
N PRO A 19 11.05 -5.15 -4.80
CA PRO A 19 10.34 -6.42 -4.84
C PRO A 19 9.34 -6.49 -3.67
N VAL A 20 8.05 -6.45 -3.98
CA VAL A 20 6.97 -6.50 -2.99
C VAL A 20 6.30 -7.85 -3.02
N VAL A 21 6.13 -8.45 -1.84
CA VAL A 21 5.48 -9.76 -1.73
C VAL A 21 4.01 -9.67 -2.10
N THR A 22 3.57 -10.54 -3.01
CA THR A 22 2.18 -10.58 -3.47
C THR A 22 1.36 -11.59 -2.70
N GLY A 23 0.06 -11.34 -2.62
CA GLY A 23 -0.92 -12.31 -2.13
C GLY A 23 -1.16 -13.45 -3.13
N LEU A 24 -2.07 -14.37 -2.77
CA LEU A 24 -2.51 -15.50 -3.62
C LEU A 24 -3.04 -15.04 -4.98
N THR A 25 -3.64 -13.86 -5.05
CA THR A 25 -4.19 -13.26 -6.27
C THR A 25 -3.16 -12.54 -7.12
N GLY A 26 -1.87 -12.58 -6.76
CA GLY A 26 -0.80 -11.84 -7.45
C GLY A 26 -0.84 -10.33 -7.20
N GLN A 27 -1.75 -9.84 -6.36
CA GLN A 27 -1.82 -8.43 -6.02
C GLN A 27 -0.81 -8.09 -4.92
N VAL A 28 -0.13 -6.96 -5.09
CA VAL A 28 0.60 -6.31 -3.99
C VAL A 28 -0.39 -5.84 -2.91
N PRO A 29 0.06 -5.68 -1.65
CA PRO A 29 -0.75 -5.13 -0.58
C PRO A 29 -1.43 -3.82 -0.98
N ALA A 30 -2.63 -3.56 -0.46
CA ALA A 30 -3.31 -2.29 -0.75
C ALA A 30 -2.55 -1.07 -0.23
N ARG A 31 -1.71 -1.29 0.78
CA ARG A 31 -1.03 -0.27 1.57
C ARG A 31 0.35 -0.77 1.95
N TYR A 32 1.34 0.09 1.80
CA TYR A 32 2.73 -0.15 2.17
C TYR A 32 3.20 0.94 3.14
N GLU A 33 3.69 0.54 4.30
CA GLU A 33 4.12 1.43 5.37
C GLU A 33 5.63 1.33 5.55
N VAL A 34 6.30 2.48 5.51
CA VAL A 34 7.76 2.56 5.64
C VAL A 34 8.09 3.36 6.90
N PRO A 35 8.62 2.71 7.95
CA PRO A 35 9.08 3.43 9.14
C PRO A 35 10.31 4.25 8.78
N VAL A 36 10.33 5.52 9.21
CA VAL A 36 11.45 6.45 8.95
C VAL A 36 12.23 6.68 10.25
N PRO A 37 13.58 6.68 10.21
CA PRO A 37 14.40 6.89 11.41
C PRO A 37 14.16 8.22 12.12
N GLU A 38 13.93 9.30 11.36
CA GLU A 38 13.68 10.67 11.86
C GLU A 38 12.29 10.84 12.52
N GLY A 39 11.54 9.75 12.66
CA GLY A 39 10.20 9.73 13.22
C GLY A 39 9.10 9.68 12.14
N GLY A 40 8.03 8.96 12.47
CA GLY A 40 6.87 8.78 11.61
C GLY A 40 6.96 7.60 10.64
N THR A 41 5.89 7.43 9.86
CA THR A 41 5.72 6.33 8.91
C THR A 41 5.17 6.90 7.62
N LEU A 42 5.86 6.64 6.51
CA LEU A 42 5.36 6.98 5.17
C LEU A 42 4.33 5.95 4.74
N VAL A 43 3.25 6.41 4.14
CA VAL A 43 2.19 5.55 3.63
C VAL A 43 2.15 5.66 2.11
N TYR A 44 2.15 4.50 1.46
CA TYR A 44 1.92 4.40 0.03
C TYR A 44 0.70 3.50 -0.24
N LEU A 45 -0.14 3.89 -1.20
CA LEU A 45 -1.33 3.15 -1.61
C LEU A 45 -1.11 2.55 -2.99
N ARG A 46 -1.55 1.29 -3.19
CA ARG A 46 -1.40 0.66 -4.50
C ARG A 46 -2.35 1.31 -5.50
N GLU A 47 -1.86 1.54 -6.71
CA GLU A 47 -2.63 1.98 -7.86
C GLU A 47 -2.29 1.13 -9.09
N PRO A 48 -3.23 0.99 -10.05
CA PRO A 48 -2.94 0.36 -11.34
C PRO A 48 -1.85 1.13 -12.10
N ALA A 49 -0.74 0.47 -12.47
CA ALA A 49 0.35 1.14 -13.18
C ALA A 49 -0.02 1.55 -14.62
N ALA A 50 -0.78 0.70 -15.31
CA ALA A 50 -1.39 1.00 -16.60
C ALA A 50 -2.62 0.11 -16.84
N ARG A 51 -3.67 0.69 -17.41
CA ARG A 51 -4.81 -0.08 -17.92
C ARG A 51 -4.60 -0.38 -19.40
N GLY A 52 -4.57 -1.65 -19.79
CA GLY A 52 -4.41 -2.04 -21.19
C GLY A 52 -5.53 -1.44 -22.04
N ARG A 53 -5.18 -0.60 -23.04
CA ARG A 53 -6.12 0.17 -23.88
C ARG A 53 -7.22 -0.64 -24.58
N ARG A 54 -7.05 -1.96 -24.75
CA ARG A 54 -7.98 -2.83 -25.50
C ARG A 54 -8.72 -3.87 -24.66
N THR A 55 -8.17 -4.28 -23.52
CA THR A 55 -8.75 -5.37 -22.70
C THR A 55 -9.17 -4.90 -21.31
N GLY A 56 -8.83 -3.67 -20.91
CA GLY A 56 -9.13 -3.17 -19.57
C GLY A 56 -8.38 -3.89 -18.45
N ILE A 57 -7.46 -4.81 -18.77
CA ILE A 57 -6.64 -5.55 -17.81
C ILE A 57 -5.56 -4.60 -17.27
N VAL A 58 -5.45 -4.52 -15.95
CA VAL A 58 -4.36 -3.82 -15.27
C VAL A 58 -3.07 -4.63 -15.46
N ARG A 59 -2.03 -4.02 -16.03
CA ARG A 59 -0.71 -4.64 -16.17
C ARG A 59 0.23 -4.06 -15.12
N GLY A 60 0.31 -4.74 -13.99
CA GLY A 60 1.18 -4.36 -12.88
C GLY A 60 0.61 -3.29 -11.96
N TRP A 61 1.26 -3.12 -10.82
CA TRP A 61 0.90 -2.18 -9.77
C TRP A 61 2.03 -1.16 -9.55
N LEU A 62 1.67 -0.01 -9.01
CA LEU A 62 2.61 0.95 -8.43
C LEU A 62 2.10 1.41 -7.07
N TYR A 63 2.98 2.03 -6.29
CA TYR A 63 2.66 2.61 -5.01
C TYR A 63 2.75 4.14 -5.09
N VAL A 64 1.65 4.83 -4.80
CA VAL A 64 1.58 6.29 -4.74
C VAL A 64 1.70 6.75 -3.30
N TYR A 65 2.57 7.72 -3.04
CA TYR A 65 2.71 8.34 -1.73
C TYR A 65 1.42 9.07 -1.32
N ALA A 66 0.93 8.77 -0.13
CA ALA A 66 -0.33 9.26 0.40
C ALA A 66 -0.08 9.98 1.75
N PRO A 67 0.41 11.24 1.74
CA PRO A 67 0.78 11.96 2.97
C PRO A 67 -0.40 12.20 3.90
N ASP A 68 -1.61 12.36 3.34
CA ASP A 68 -2.84 12.58 4.11
C ASP A 68 -3.41 11.29 4.70
N THR A 69 -2.81 10.13 4.39
CA THR A 69 -3.26 8.85 4.94
C THR A 69 -2.54 8.56 6.25
N PRO A 70 -3.24 8.57 7.40
CA PRO A 70 -2.60 8.33 8.69
C PRO A 70 -2.07 6.89 8.77
N PRO A 71 -0.91 6.64 9.39
CA PRO A 71 -0.34 5.31 9.59
C PRO A 71 -1.26 4.43 10.44
N GLY A 72 -1.13 3.10 10.29
CA GLY A 72 -2.04 2.15 10.91
C GLY A 72 -3.22 1.85 9.98
N GLY A 73 -3.26 0.61 9.49
CA GLY A 73 -4.34 0.13 8.63
C GLY A 73 -5.72 0.17 9.30
N ARG A 74 -6.76 -0.21 8.54
CA ARG A 74 -8.14 -0.24 9.05
C ARG A 74 -8.19 -1.04 10.36
N ARG A 75 -8.60 -0.38 11.45
CA ARG A 75 -8.80 -1.01 12.76
C ARG A 75 -9.75 -2.19 12.58
N VAL A 76 -9.22 -3.40 12.72
CA VAL A 76 -10.03 -4.62 12.60
C VAL A 76 -10.96 -4.65 13.81
N ARG A 77 -12.22 -4.33 13.58
CA ARG A 77 -13.28 -4.42 14.58
C ARG A 77 -13.69 -5.88 14.68
N TRP A 78 -13.01 -6.62 15.54
CA TRP A 78 -13.46 -7.96 15.89
C TRP A 78 -14.71 -7.88 16.76
N PRO A 79 -15.61 -8.87 16.70
CA PRO A 79 -16.80 -8.88 17.55
C PRO A 79 -16.45 -8.98 19.04
N TRP A 80 -15.23 -9.40 19.39
CA TRP A 80 -14.68 -9.38 20.76
C TRP A 80 -13.77 -8.19 21.07
N SER A 81 -13.66 -7.20 20.18
CA SER A 81 -12.95 -5.97 20.51
C SER A 81 -13.78 -5.15 21.52
N ARG A 82 -13.26 -5.03 22.75
CA ARG A 82 -13.84 -4.19 23.80
C ARG A 82 -14.00 -2.75 23.27
N ARG A 83 -15.22 -2.22 23.30
CA ARG A 83 -15.48 -0.81 22.95
C ARG A 83 -14.91 0.05 24.07
N GLU A 84 -14.08 1.04 23.75
CA GLU A 84 -13.73 2.09 24.71
C GLU A 84 -14.99 2.85 25.10
N PRO A 85 -15.20 3.15 26.40
CA PRO A 85 -16.28 4.03 26.83
C PRO A 85 -16.09 5.40 26.17
N ARG A 86 -17.16 5.96 25.61
CA ARG A 86 -17.20 7.40 25.27
C ARG A 86 -17.58 8.13 26.56
N ASP A 87 -16.71 9.04 26.99
CA ASP A 87 -17.03 10.12 27.93
C ASP A 87 -18.05 11.08 27.30
#